data_AF-A0A067KPM0-F1
#
_entry.id   AF-A0A067KPM0-F1
#
_cell.length_a   1.000
_cell.length_b   1.000
_cell.length_c   1.000
_cell.angle_alpha   90.00
_cell.angle_beta   90.00
_cell.angle_gamma   90.00
#
_symmetry.space_group_name_H-M   'P 1'
#
loop_
_entity.id
_entity.type
_entity.pdbx_description
1 polymer ?
#
loop_
_entity_poly.entity_id
_entity_poly.type
_entity_poly.pdbx_seq_one_letter_code
_entity_poly.pdbx_strand_id
1 'polypeptide(L)' 'MEGAELELERRSRFLSSLIEKKKAKEQQEQYDRLNVRVRASDMPIPLQTRAFRCARNQLDSMPGKLDSKRLALALKKV' A
#
# COMPACT_ATOMS: atom_id res chain seq x y z
N MET A 1 25.63 8.34 -32.65
CA MET A 1 24.96 7.24 -31.91
C MET A 1 24.60 7.70 -30.50
N GLU A 2 25.51 8.36 -29.79
CA GLU A 2 25.36 8.88 -28.41
C GLU A 2 24.14 9.80 -28.13
N GLY A 3 23.77 10.68 -29.08
CA GLY A 3 22.62 11.58 -28.89
C GLY A 3 21.26 10.88 -28.81
N ALA A 4 21.09 9.75 -29.50
CA ALA A 4 19.86 8.97 -29.45
C ALA A 4 19.73 8.22 -28.11
N GLU A 5 20.85 7.73 -27.56
CA GLU A 5 20.89 7.06 -26.27
C GLU A 5 20.57 8.03 -25.11
N LEU A 6 21.13 9.24 -25.13
CA LEU A 6 20.84 10.28 -24.13
C LEU A 6 19.35 10.68 -24.13
N GLU A 7 18.75 10.80 -25.31
CA GLU A 7 17.31 11.11 -25.43
C GLU A 7 16.44 9.95 -24.94
N LEU A 8 16.81 8.71 -25.24
CA LEU A 8 16.13 7.52 -24.70
C LEU A 8 16.21 7.47 -23.18
N GLU A 9 17.38 7.76 -22.60
CA GLU A 9 17.55 7.79 -21.15
C GLU A 9 16.68 8.87 -20.50
N ARG A 10 16.63 10.08 -21.07
CA ARG A 10 15.75 11.17 -20.61
C ARG A 10 14.28 10.75 -20.62
N ARG A 11 13.82 10.13 -21.72
CA ARG A 11 12.45 9.63 -21.84
C ARG A 11 12.16 8.52 -20.84
N SER A 12 13.10 7.60 -20.63
CA SER A 12 12.98 6.50 -19.68
C SER A 12 12.81 7.00 -18.24
N ARG A 13 13.60 8.00 -17.83
CA ARG A 13 13.49 8.63 -16.51
C ARG A 13 12.15 9.36 -16.34
N PHE A 14 11.72 10.10 -17.36
CA PHE A 14 10.44 10.79 -17.34
C PHE A 14 9.26 9.81 -17.20
N LEU A 15 9.25 8.73 -17.99
CA LEU A 15 8.23 7.68 -17.90
C LEU A 15 8.23 7.00 -16.53
N SER A 16 9.41 6.66 -16.00
CA SER A 16 9.54 6.06 -14.66
C SER A 16 8.94 6.98 -13.58
N SER A 17 9.24 8.27 -13.64
CA SER A 17 8.66 9.27 -12.71
C SER A 17 7.14 9.36 -12.80
N LEU A 18 6.57 9.32 -14.02
CA LEU A 18 5.12 9.30 -14.21
C LEU A 18 4.48 8.04 -13.62
N ILE A 19 5.11 6.89 -13.80
CA ILE A 19 4.64 5.61 -13.27
C ILE A 19 4.65 5.64 -11.73
N GLU A 20 5.74 6.13 -11.12
CA GLU A 20 5.84 6.27 -9.66
C GLU A 20 4.77 7.20 -9.10
N LYS A 21 4.56 8.35 -9.74
CA LYS A 21 3.52 9.31 -9.33
C LYS A 21 2.12 8.70 -9.42
N LYS A 22 1.83 7.94 -10.49
CA LYS A 22 0.55 7.25 -10.65
C LYS A 22 0.36 6.18 -9.56
N LYS A 23 1.39 5.34 -9.33
CA LYS A 23 1.35 4.31 -8.28
C LYS A 23 1.11 4.91 -6.89
N ALA A 24 1.78 6.02 -6.56
CA ALA A 24 1.58 6.70 -5.28
C ALA A 24 0.15 7.23 -5.12
N LYS A 25 -0.44 7.78 -6.18
CA LYS A 25 -1.84 8.25 -6.16
C LYS A 25 -2.82 7.09 -5.97
N GLU A 26 -2.66 6.00 -6.72
CA GLU A 26 -3.50 4.80 -6.61
C GLU A 26 -3.40 4.16 -5.21
N GLN A 27 -2.21 4.19 -4.60
CA GLN A 27 -2.00 3.74 -3.23
C GLN A 27 -2.75 4.61 -2.23
N GLN A 28 -2.63 5.94 -2.35
CA GLN A 28 -3.34 6.86 -1.47
C GLN A 28 -4.86 6.66 -1.56
N GLU A 29 -5.40 6.52 -2.77
CA GLU A 29 -6.82 6.24 -2.98
C GLU A 29 -7.25 4.91 -2.34
N GLN A 30 -6.42 3.87 -2.37
CA GLN A 30 -6.71 2.61 -1.67
C GLN A 30 -6.71 2.78 -0.15
N TYR A 31 -5.77 3.53 0.39
CA TYR A 31 -5.66 3.78 1.84
C TYR A 31 -6.85 4.60 2.34
N ASP A 32 -7.28 5.59 1.56
CA ASP A 32 -8.45 6.40 1.86
C ASP A 32 -9.74 5.55 1.85
N ARG A 33 -9.89 4.64 0.90
CA ARG A 33 -11.03 3.69 0.85
C ARG A 33 -11.09 2.77 2.07
N LEU A 34 -9.94 2.37 2.60
CA LEU A 34 -9.86 1.53 3.79
C LEU A 34 -9.87 2.35 5.10
N ASN A 35 -9.87 3.68 5.01
CA ASN A 35 -9.72 4.62 6.12
C ASN A 35 -8.47 4.30 6.98
N VAL A 36 -7.35 4.00 6.31
CA VAL A 36 -6.07 3.66 6.93
C VAL A 36 -5.05 4.76 6.65
N ARG A 37 -4.26 5.13 7.66
CA ARG A 37 -3.12 6.02 7.50
C ARG A 37 -1.83 5.33 7.94
N VAL A 38 -0.98 5.03 6.97
CA VAL A 38 0.34 4.41 7.21
C VAL A 38 1.29 5.46 7.77
N ARG A 39 1.94 5.16 8.90
CA ARG A 39 2.97 6.03 9.50
C ARG A 39 4.38 5.66 9.05
N ALA A 40 4.66 4.36 9.06
CA ALA A 40 5.90 3.76 8.59
C ALA A 40 5.60 2.32 8.18
N SER A 41 6.30 1.81 7.17
CA SER A 41 6.18 0.43 6.71
C SER A 41 7.34 0.08 5.77
N ASP A 42 8.09 -0.97 6.10
CA ASP A 42 9.05 -1.60 5.18
C ASP A 42 8.40 -2.66 4.28
N MET A 43 7.09 -2.91 4.48
CA MET A 43 6.33 -3.91 3.72
C MET A 43 6.05 -3.39 2.30
N PRO A 44 6.27 -4.18 1.23
CA PRO A 44 5.80 -3.86 -0.11
C PRO A 44 4.29 -3.58 -0.15
N ILE A 45 3.87 -2.70 -1.06
CA ILE A 45 2.47 -2.26 -1.20
C ILE A 45 1.47 -3.42 -1.34
N PRO A 46 1.72 -4.46 -2.15
CA PRO A 46 0.79 -5.60 -2.22
C PRO A 46 0.58 -6.29 -0.87
N LEU A 47 1.61 -6.34 -0.02
CA LEU A 47 1.53 -6.89 1.32
C LEU A 47 0.80 -5.94 2.28
N GLN A 48 1.01 -4.62 2.16
CA GLN A 48 0.24 -3.62 2.91
C GLN A 48 -1.27 -3.75 2.63
N THR A 49 -1.68 -3.81 1.35
CA THR A 49 -3.09 -3.97 0.96
C THR A 49 -3.69 -5.26 1.53
N ARG A 50 -2.93 -6.37 1.51
CA ARG A 50 -3.37 -7.64 2.12
C ARG A 50 -3.51 -7.52 3.64
N ALA A 51 -2.54 -6.92 4.32
CA ALA A 51 -2.56 -6.71 5.77
C ALA A 51 -3.78 -5.87 6.19
N PHE A 52 -4.07 -4.75 5.51
CA PHE A 52 -5.22 -3.91 5.83
C PHE A 52 -6.54 -4.60 5.58
N ARG A 53 -6.67 -5.36 4.48
CA ARG A 53 -7.86 -6.15 4.21
C ARG A 53 -8.08 -7.22 5.27
N CYS A 54 -7.03 -7.93 5.68
CA CYS A 54 -7.14 -8.94 6.71
C CYS A 54 -7.54 -8.32 8.06
N ALA A 55 -6.93 -7.19 8.43
CA ALA A 55 -7.29 -6.46 9.63
C ALA A 55 -8.77 -6.02 9.63
N ARG A 56 -9.26 -5.52 8.49
CA ARG A 56 -10.66 -5.13 8.34
C ARG A 56 -11.61 -6.32 8.49
N ASN A 57 -11.30 -7.45 7.85
CA ASN A 57 -12.12 -8.66 7.95
C ASN A 57 -12.20 -9.18 9.40
N GLN A 58 -11.09 -9.12 10.15
CA GLN A 58 -11.09 -9.51 11.57
C GLN A 58 -11.94 -8.56 12.41
N LEU A 59 -11.86 -7.24 12.16
CA LEU A 59 -12.70 -6.25 12.82
C LEU A 59 -14.19 -6.49 12.53
N ASP A 60 -14.54 -6.71 11.28
CA ASP A 60 -15.93 -6.92 10.85
C ASP A 60 -16.50 -8.25 11.42
N SER A 61 -15.66 -9.26 11.67
CA SER A 61 -16.05 -10.53 12.30
C SER A 61 -16.23 -10.46 13.82
N MET A 62 -15.88 -9.35 14.48
CA MET A 62 -15.96 -9.20 15.93
C MET A 62 -17.17 -8.33 16.32
N PRO A 63 -18.32 -8.93 16.67
CA PRO A 63 -19.48 -8.16 17.10
C PRO A 63 -19.26 -7.56 18.49
N GLY A 64 -19.67 -6.30 18.68
CA GLY A 64 -19.67 -5.62 19.98
C GLY A 64 -18.44 -4.75 20.24
N LYS A 65 -18.09 -4.58 21.53
CA LYS A 65 -16.97 -3.73 21.94
C LYS A 65 -15.64 -4.36 21.52
N LEU A 66 -14.79 -3.57 20.87
CA LEU A 66 -13.47 -3.99 20.42
C LEU A 66 -12.61 -4.55 21.58
N ASP A 67 -12.18 -5.81 21.47
CA ASP A 67 -11.15 -6.39 22.33
C ASP A 67 -9.80 -6.37 21.61
N SER A 68 -8.97 -5.41 22.01
CA SER A 68 -7.64 -5.19 21.41
C SER A 68 -6.70 -6.39 21.58
N LYS A 69 -6.79 -7.15 22.68
CA LYS A 69 -5.90 -8.31 22.90
C LYS A 69 -6.27 -9.45 21.97
N ARG A 70 -7.57 -9.73 21.86
CA ARG A 70 -8.08 -10.76 20.95
C ARG A 70 -7.82 -10.39 19.49
N LEU A 71 -8.01 -9.13 19.11
CA LEU A 71 -7.66 -8.65 17.77
C LEU A 71 -6.17 -8.84 17.49
N ALA A 72 -5.28 -8.42 18.40
CA ALA A 72 -3.84 -8.58 18.21
C ALA A 72 -3.44 -10.06 18.04
N LEU A 73 -4.02 -10.95 18.85
CA LEU A 73 -3.78 -12.39 18.73
C LEU A 73 -4.27 -12.95 17.38
N ALA A 74 -5.43 -12.50 16.90
CA ALA A 74 -5.97 -12.90 15.61
C ALA A 74 -5.05 -12.44 14.47
N LEU A 75 -4.63 -11.17 14.46
CA LEU A 75 -3.75 -10.61 13.44
C LEU A 75 -2.35 -11.26 13.42
N LYS A 76 -1.81 -11.65 14.57
CA LYS A 76 -0.50 -12.33 14.66
C LYS A 76 -0.51 -13.72 14.02
N LYS A 77 -1.66 -14.40 13.99
CA LYS A 77 -1.78 -15.78 13.51
C LYS A 77 -2.06 -15.88 12.00
N VAL A 78 -2.24 -14.74 11.33
CA VAL A 78 -2.48 -14.64 9.88
C VAL A 78 -1.21 -14.93 9.10
#